data_AF-A0A1N6LEU6-F1
#
_entry.id   AF-A0A1N6LEU6-F1
#
_cell.length_a   1.000
_cell.length_b   1.000
_cell.length_c   1.000
_cell.angle_alpha   90.00
_cell.angle_beta   90.00
_cell.angle_gamma   90.00
#
_symmetry.space_group_name_H-M   'P 1'
#
loop_
_entity.id
_entity.type
_entity.pdbx_description
1 polymer ?
#
loop_
_entity_poly.entity_id
_entity_poly.type
_entity_poly.pdbx_seq_one_letter_code
_entity_poly.pdbx_strand_id
1 'polypeptide(L)'
;MVDRARIPSAANFFANVLALYPARWLSTAIEGVEPTKNHAEQLLRLGVLWQKNDFSCHSAVGYRLVERMLTVVQTLRLQKLPVLDYLNRATMAHRAEHPALQLLGQTRDCTATTFDSLEFTVLGNASAPTG
;
A
#
# COMPACT_ATOMS: atom_id res chain seq x y z
N MET A 1 27.43 16.88 41.70
CA MET A 1 27.39 17.76 40.51
C MET A 1 27.58 16.87 39.29
N VAL A 2 26.49 16.41 38.66
CA VAL A 2 26.57 15.43 37.55
C VAL A 2 27.03 16.16 36.30
N ASP A 3 28.21 15.80 35.82
CA ASP A 3 28.79 16.28 34.59
C ASP A 3 27.98 15.72 33.40
N ARG A 4 27.12 16.56 32.82
CA ARG A 4 26.33 16.18 31.63
C ARG A 4 27.28 16.19 30.44
N ALA A 5 27.90 15.04 30.18
CA ALA A 5 28.67 14.81 28.96
C ALA A 5 27.85 15.29 27.75
N ARG A 6 28.39 16.28 27.06
CA ARG A 6 27.82 16.88 25.85
C ARG A 6 27.77 15.79 24.79
N ILE A 7 26.60 15.19 24.55
CA ILE A 7 26.43 14.16 23.51
C ILE A 7 26.59 14.85 22.15
N PRO A 8 27.69 14.64 21.40
CA PRO A 8 27.94 15.37 20.15
C PRO A 8 26.89 15.05 19.08
N SER A 9 26.32 13.85 19.12
CA SER A 9 25.19 13.44 18.27
C SER A 9 23.94 14.29 18.48
N ALA A 10 23.70 14.77 19.70
CA ALA A 10 22.53 15.59 20.01
C ALA A 10 22.69 16.99 19.42
N ALA A 11 23.88 17.58 19.49
CA ALA A 11 24.15 18.90 18.91
C ALA A 11 23.92 18.92 17.39
N ASN A 12 24.41 17.91 16.67
CA ASN A 12 24.18 17.78 15.22
C ASN A 12 22.70 17.52 14.90
N PHE A 13 22.01 16.72 15.71
CA PHE A 13 20.57 16.52 15.56
C PHE A 13 19.79 17.84 15.69
N PHE A 14 20.06 18.64 16.73
CA PHE A 14 19.39 19.93 16.91
C PHE A 14 19.72 20.90 15.78
N ALA A 15 20.97 20.95 15.31
CA ALA A 15 21.35 21.77 14.16
C ALA A 15 20.56 21.39 12.89
N ASN A 16 20.42 20.09 12.62
CA ASN A 16 19.64 19.59 11.47
C ASN A 16 18.14 19.88 11.61
N VAL A 17 17.60 19.73 12.82
CA VAL A 17 16.19 20.04 13.11
C VAL A 17 15.90 21.53 12.93
N LEU A 18 16.80 22.40 13.40
CA LEU A 18 16.70 23.85 13.24
C LEU A 18 16.80 24.27 11.78
N ALA A 19 17.71 23.66 11.01
CA ALA A 19 17.84 23.92 9.58
C ALA A 19 16.56 23.59 8.79
N LEU A 20 15.86 22.51 9.18
CA LEU A 20 14.61 22.07 8.54
C LEU A 20 13.36 22.70 9.18
N TYR A 21 13.51 23.51 10.22
CA TYR A 21 12.41 24.09 10.99
C TYR A 21 11.46 24.90 10.08
N PRO A 22 11.92 25.85 9.23
CA PRO A 22 11.01 26.63 8.39
C PRO A 22 10.16 25.78 7.45
N ALA A 23 10.73 24.71 6.88
CA ALA A 23 10.02 23.81 5.98
C ALA A 23 8.99 22.93 6.71
N ARG A 24 9.22 22.61 7.99
CA ARG A 24 8.28 21.81 8.81
C ARG A 24 7.08 22.61 9.31
N TRP A 25 7.28 23.89 9.63
CA TRP A 25 6.20 24.77 10.12
C TRP A 25 5.36 25.42 9.03
N LEU A 26 5.72 25.19 7.76
CA LEU A 26 4.97 25.68 6.61
C LEU A 26 3.51 25.20 6.61
N SER A 27 3.25 23.98 7.09
CA SER A 27 1.88 23.45 7.23
C SER A 27 1.04 24.20 8.26
N THR A 28 1.68 24.84 9.24
CA THR A 28 0.99 25.66 10.25
C THR A 28 0.78 27.10 9.75
N ALA A 29 1.66 27.56 8.85
CA ALA A 29 1.61 28.91 8.30
C ALA A 29 0.66 29.04 7.09
N ILE A 30 0.42 27.95 6.35
CA ILE A 30 -0.43 27.93 5.16
C ILE A 30 -1.65 27.05 5.44
N GLU A 31 -2.84 27.66 5.43
CA GLU A 31 -4.10 26.95 5.61
C GLU A 31 -4.35 25.95 4.47
N GLY A 32 -4.71 24.71 4.83
CA GLY A 32 -4.98 23.63 3.86
C GLY A 32 -3.76 22.82 3.39
N VAL A 33 -2.54 23.14 3.86
CA VAL A 33 -1.37 22.31 3.59
C VAL A 33 -1.30 21.18 4.61
N GLU A 34 -1.66 19.97 4.15
CA GLU A 34 -1.41 18.75 4.92
C GLU A 34 0.10 18.67 5.25
N PRO A 35 0.51 18.29 6.47
CA PRO A 35 1.92 18.17 6.82
C PRO A 35 2.59 17.24 5.80
N THR A 36 3.50 17.79 4.99
CA THR A 36 4.11 17.13 3.82
C THR A 36 4.72 15.76 4.13
N LYS A 37 5.00 15.50 5.42
CA LYS A 37 5.50 14.24 5.96
C LYS A 37 4.48 13.10 5.98
N ASN A 38 3.18 13.36 6.20
CA ASN A 38 2.25 12.29 6.55
C ASN A 38 2.07 11.28 5.40
N HIS A 39 1.87 11.77 4.16
CA HIS A 39 1.62 10.89 3.02
C HIS A 39 2.87 10.10 2.57
N ALA A 40 4.01 10.78 2.44
CA ALA A 40 5.27 10.16 2.04
C ALA A 40 5.78 9.17 3.09
N GLU A 41 5.64 9.49 4.38
CA GLU A 41 6.00 8.54 5.45
C GLU A 41 5.05 7.36 5.51
N GLN A 42 3.75 7.56 5.26
CA GLN A 42 2.77 6.48 5.27
C GLN A 42 3.01 5.48 4.12
N LEU A 43 3.38 5.99 2.94
CA LEU A 43 3.89 5.22 1.80
C LEU A 43 5.09 4.35 2.19
N LEU A 44 6.13 5.00 2.70
CA LEU A 44 7.39 4.35 3.05
C LEU A 44 7.22 3.35 4.19
N ARG A 45 6.32 3.62 5.15
CA ARG A 45 6.10 2.76 6.31
C ARG A 45 5.61 1.37 5.93
N LEU A 46 4.81 1.25 4.86
CA LEU A 46 4.36 -0.05 4.36
C LEU A 46 5.53 -0.87 3.82
N GLY A 47 6.39 -0.26 2.99
CA GLY A 47 7.59 -0.92 2.47
C GLY A 47 8.59 -1.30 3.57
N VAL A 48 8.83 -0.41 4.54
CA VAL A 48 9.74 -0.68 5.66
C VAL A 48 9.21 -1.79 6.57
N LEU A 49 7.89 -1.82 6.84
CA LEU A 49 7.30 -2.89 7.64
C LEU A 49 7.33 -4.22 6.90
N TRP A 50 7.08 -4.21 5.59
CA TRP A 50 7.23 -5.38 4.73
C TRP A 50 8.65 -5.94 4.84
N GLN A 51 9.68 -5.13 4.59
CA GLN A 51 11.08 -5.58 4.65
C GLN A 51 11.49 -6.12 6.03
N LYS A 52 10.91 -5.60 7.11
CA LYS A 52 11.17 -6.09 8.48
C LYS A 52 10.52 -7.43 8.77
N ASN A 53 9.33 -7.68 8.22
CA ASN A 53 8.55 -8.88 8.51
C ASN A 53 8.87 -10.03 7.54
N ASP A 54 9.01 -9.70 6.26
CA ASP A 54 9.38 -10.67 5.24
C ASP A 54 10.89 -10.62 5.08
N PHE A 55 11.57 -11.54 5.76
CA PHE A 55 12.98 -11.88 5.56
C PHE A 55 13.28 -11.83 4.06
N SER A 56 13.96 -10.77 3.63
CA SER A 56 14.10 -10.30 2.24
C SER A 56 13.88 -11.40 1.21
N CYS A 57 12.83 -11.30 0.39
CA CYS A 57 12.74 -12.15 -0.80
C CYS A 57 13.91 -11.80 -1.73
N HIS A 58 14.97 -12.60 -1.75
CA HIS A 58 16.19 -12.33 -2.53
C HIS A 58 16.05 -12.59 -4.04
N SER A 59 14.82 -12.74 -4.55
CA SER A 59 14.54 -12.97 -5.96
C SER A 59 13.99 -11.71 -6.62
N ALA A 60 14.44 -11.42 -7.84
CA ALA A 60 13.92 -10.31 -8.65
C ALA A 60 12.40 -10.39 -8.85
N VAL A 61 11.86 -11.61 -8.96
CA VAL A 61 10.40 -11.84 -9.09
C VAL A 61 9.67 -11.45 -7.80
N GLY A 62 10.26 -11.77 -6.64
CA GLY A 62 9.71 -11.40 -5.34
C GLY A 62 9.64 -9.89 -5.16
N TYR A 63 10.73 -9.17 -5.49
CA TYR A 63 10.74 -7.71 -5.43
C TYR A 63 9.71 -7.06 -6.38
N ARG A 64 9.55 -7.59 -7.60
CA ARG A 64 8.51 -7.11 -8.53
C ARG A 64 7.10 -7.35 -8.02
N LEU A 65 6.85 -8.47 -7.34
CA LEU A 65 5.57 -8.73 -6.70
C LEU A 65 5.30 -7.72 -5.57
N VAL A 66 6.30 -7.49 -4.72
CA VAL A 66 6.23 -6.52 -3.61
C VAL A 66 5.95 -5.11 -4.12
N GLU A 67 6.69 -4.68 -5.14
CA GLU A 67 6.52 -3.38 -5.80
C GLU A 67 5.09 -3.20 -6.31
N ARG A 68 4.55 -4.20 -7.01
CA ARG A 68 3.18 -4.18 -7.55
C ARG A 68 2.14 -4.16 -6.44
N MET A 69 2.30 -5.01 -5.42
CA MET A 69 1.38 -5.08 -4.29
C MET A 69 1.35 -3.79 -3.47
N LEU A 70 2.50 -3.19 -3.17
CA LEU A 70 2.57 -1.90 -2.47
C LEU A 70 1.86 -0.80 -3.28
N THR A 71 2.04 -0.79 -4.60
CA THR A 71 1.39 0.16 -5.50
C THR A 71 -0.14 -0.01 -5.49
N VAL A 72 -0.63 -1.25 -5.58
CA VAL A 72 -2.08 -1.56 -5.54
C VAL A 72 -2.69 -1.18 -4.20
N VAL A 73 -2.09 -1.62 -3.09
CA VAL A 73 -2.59 -1.32 -1.74
C VAL A 73 -2.65 0.19 -1.50
N GLN A 74 -1.61 0.91 -1.92
CA GLN A 74 -1.54 2.33 -1.70
C GLN A 74 -2.59 3.11 -2.49
N THR A 75 -2.71 2.82 -3.79
CA THR A 75 -3.66 3.50 -4.67
C THR A 75 -5.09 3.25 -4.21
N LEU A 76 -5.43 2.02 -3.81
CA LEU A 76 -6.76 1.70 -3.28
C LEU A 76 -7.04 2.40 -1.94
N ARG A 77 -6.04 2.50 -1.05
CA ARG A 77 -6.18 3.24 0.21
C ARG A 77 -6.40 4.73 -0.02
N LEU A 78 -5.69 5.32 -0.97
CA LEU A 78 -5.89 6.71 -1.38
C LEU A 78 -7.30 6.94 -1.94
N GLN A 79 -7.80 5.99 -2.73
CA GLN A 79 -9.15 6.01 -3.29
C GLN A 79 -10.23 5.63 -2.26
N LYS A 80 -9.87 5.26 -1.03
CA LYS A 80 -10.78 4.77 0.03
C LYS A 80 -11.62 3.57 -0.43
N LEU A 81 -10.97 2.64 -1.14
CA LEU A 81 -11.54 1.39 -1.63
C LEU A 81 -11.06 0.17 -0.81
N PRO A 82 -11.90 -0.87 -0.68
CA PRO A 82 -11.54 -2.11 0.01
C PRO A 82 -10.49 -2.90 -0.77
N VAL A 83 -9.30 -3.05 -0.18
CA VAL A 83 -8.15 -3.73 -0.81
C VAL A 83 -8.44 -5.21 -1.11
N LEU A 84 -8.99 -5.94 -0.14
CA LEU A 84 -9.23 -7.38 -0.26
C LEU A 84 -10.25 -7.69 -1.36
N ASP A 85 -11.31 -6.88 -1.46
CA ASP A 85 -12.35 -7.04 -2.47
C ASP A 85 -11.78 -6.84 -3.89
N TYR A 86 -10.95 -5.81 -4.08
CA TYR A 86 -10.25 -5.61 -5.35
C TYR A 86 -9.36 -6.81 -5.72
N LEU A 87 -8.57 -7.31 -4.76
CA LEU A 87 -7.69 -8.46 -5.01
C LEU A 87 -8.49 -9.73 -5.36
N ASN A 88 -9.63 -9.94 -4.71
CA ASN A 88 -10.51 -11.05 -5.02
C ASN A 88 -11.03 -10.94 -6.46
N ARG A 89 -11.60 -9.78 -6.83
CA ARG A 89 -12.08 -9.53 -8.19
C ARG A 89 -10.98 -9.67 -9.23
N ALA A 90 -9.79 -9.15 -8.96
CA ALA A 90 -8.64 -9.26 -9.87
C ALA A 90 -8.20 -10.72 -10.06
N THR A 91 -8.22 -11.51 -8.99
CA THR A 91 -7.87 -12.94 -9.06
C THR A 91 -8.92 -13.74 -9.82
N MET A 92 -10.21 -13.47 -9.59
CA MET A 92 -11.32 -14.09 -10.34
C MET A 92 -11.25 -13.75 -11.82
N ALA A 93 -11.05 -12.46 -12.16
CA ALA A 93 -10.90 -12.02 -13.54
C ALA A 93 -9.71 -12.69 -14.23
N HIS A 94 -8.57 -12.79 -13.55
CA HIS A 94 -7.40 -13.46 -14.11
C HIS A 94 -7.63 -14.95 -14.39
N ARG A 95 -8.32 -15.66 -13.47
CA ARG A 95 -8.67 -17.08 -13.66
C ARG A 95 -9.70 -17.30 -14.77
N ALA A 96 -10.57 -16.32 -15.00
CA ALA A 96 -11.55 -16.34 -16.08
C ALA A 96 -10.99 -15.81 -17.42
N GLU A 97 -9.66 -15.60 -17.52
CA GLU A 97 -8.99 -15.05 -18.71
C GLU A 97 -9.51 -13.67 -19.15
N HIS A 98 -10.11 -12.93 -18.22
CA HIS A 98 -10.55 -11.57 -18.45
C HIS A 98 -9.40 -10.57 -18.35
N PRO A 99 -9.50 -9.42 -19.04
CA PRO A 99 -8.47 -8.38 -18.99
C PRO A 99 -8.28 -7.88 -17.56
N ALA A 100 -7.03 -7.49 -17.25
CA ALA A 100 -6.67 -7.00 -15.93
C ALA A 100 -7.54 -5.80 -15.52
N LEU A 101 -8.05 -5.84 -14.30
CA LEU A 101 -8.84 -4.73 -13.75
C LEU A 101 -7.99 -3.46 -13.70
N GLN A 102 -8.59 -2.34 -14.09
CA GLN A 102 -7.93 -1.04 -14.04
C GLN A 102 -7.86 -0.56 -12.59
N LEU A 103 -6.68 -0.11 -12.17
CA LEU A 103 -6.45 0.39 -10.82
C LEU A 103 -6.97 1.84 -10.63
N LEU A 104 -7.08 2.59 -11.72
CA LEU A 104 -7.55 3.97 -11.76
C LEU A 104 -8.96 4.00 -12.34
N GLY A 105 -9.79 4.93 -11.83
CA GLY A 105 -11.18 5.06 -12.29
C GLY A 105 -12.13 3.99 -11.74
N GLN A 106 -11.72 3.21 -10.74
CA GLN A 106 -12.63 2.32 -10.01
C GLN A 106 -13.66 3.16 -9.26
N THR A 107 -14.88 3.23 -9.79
CA THR A 107 -16.04 3.79 -9.11
C THR A 107 -16.44 2.90 -7.96
N ARG A 108 -16.97 3.50 -6.88
CA ARG A 108 -17.60 2.79 -5.76
C ARG A 108 -18.92 2.18 -6.21
N ASP A 109 -18.89 1.35 -7.23
CA ASP A 109 -20.01 0.53 -7.60
C ASP A 109 -20.05 -0.59 -6.56
N CYS A 110 -20.54 -0.21 -5.38
CA CYS A 110 -20.83 -1.07 -4.26
C CYS A 110 -22.01 -1.95 -4.66
N THR A 111 -21.75 -2.99 -5.44
CA THR A 111 -22.37 -4.26 -5.08
C THR A 111 -21.44 -4.84 -4.03
N ALA A 112 -21.82 -4.63 -2.77
CA ALA A 112 -21.32 -5.46 -1.69
C ALA A 112 -21.68 -6.90 -2.06
N THR A 113 -20.78 -7.58 -2.78
CA THR A 113 -20.78 -9.03 -2.80
C THR A 113 -20.30 -9.41 -1.41
N THR A 114 -21.26 -9.46 -0.49
CA THR A 114 -21.16 -10.05 0.82
C THR A 114 -20.32 -11.32 0.68
N PHE A 115 -19.35 -11.46 1.57
CA PHE A 115 -18.43 -12.61 1.66
C PHE A 115 -19.15 -13.94 1.99
N ASP A 116 -20.48 -13.99 1.83
CA ASP A 116 -21.40 -15.02 2.33
C ASP A 116 -21.89 -15.97 1.23
N SER A 117 -21.12 -16.13 0.16
CA SER A 117 -21.42 -17.13 -0.85
C SER A 117 -20.13 -17.79 -1.32
N LEU A 118 -19.56 -18.55 -0.40
CA LEU A 118 -18.66 -19.65 -0.70
C LEU A 118 -19.49 -20.82 -1.26
N GLU A 119 -20.03 -20.66 -2.48
CA GLU A 119 -20.40 -21.82 -3.30
C GLU A 119 -19.17 -22.14 -4.16
N PHE A 120 -18.28 -22.93 -3.57
CA PHE A 120 -17.25 -23.67 -4.27
C PHE A 120 -17.95 -24.75 -5.13
N THR A 121 -18.57 -24.36 -6.25
CA THR A 121 -19.02 -25.34 -7.23
C THR A 121 -17.86 -25.69 -8.16
N VAL A 122 -16.92 -26.46 -7.63
CA VAL A 122 -16.21 -27.44 -8.46
C VAL A 122 -17.21 -28.56 -8.69
N LEU A 123 -17.74 -28.67 -9.91
CA LEU A 123 -18.06 -29.94 -10.57
C LEU A 123 -18.69 -29.69 -11.95
N GLY A 124 -17.86 -29.92 -12.98
CA GLY A 124 -18.15 -30.88 -14.04
C GLY A 124 -19.32 -30.61 -14.99
N ASN A 125 -18.98 -30.17 -16.21
CA ASN A 125 -19.68 -30.56 -17.44
C ASN A 125 -18.92 -30.06 -18.67
N ALA A 126 -17.81 -30.75 -19.00
CA ALA A 126 -17.34 -30.81 -20.37
C ALA A 126 -18.29 -31.72 -21.15
N SER A 127 -19.29 -31.14 -21.79
CA SER A 127 -20.14 -31.80 -22.79
C SER A 127 -19.66 -31.43 -24.19
N ALA A 128 -18.93 -32.35 -24.83
CA ALA A 128 -18.92 -32.58 -26.29
C ALA A 128 -18.10 -33.87 -26.53
N PRO A 129 -18.56 -34.78 -27.42
CA PRO A 129 -18.26 -34.53 -28.84
C PRO A 129 -19.47 -34.67 -29.76
N THR A 130 -19.49 -33.77 -30.73
CA THR A 130 -20.24 -33.84 -31.98
C THR A 130 -19.54 -34.82 -32.92
N GLY A 131 -20.30 -35.74 -33.54
CA GLY A 131 -19.96 -36.38 -34.82
C GLY A 131 -19.02 -37.56 -34.77
#